data_AF-A0A8T1SN40-F1
#
_entry.id   AF-A0A8T1SN40-F1
#
_cell.length_a   1.000
_cell.length_b   1.000
_cell.length_c   1.000
_cell.angle_alpha   90.00
_cell.angle_beta   90.00
_cell.angle_gamma   90.00
#
_symmetry.space_group_name_H-M   'P 1'
#
loop_
_entity.id
_entity.type
_entity.pdbx_description
1 polymer ?
#
loop_
_entity_poly.entity_id
_entity_poly.type
_entity_poly.pdbx_seq_one_letter_code
_entity_poly.pdbx_strand_id
1 'polypeptide(L)'
;MEDVDDKQSDLIFHTEVRWLSKGKVLARFLSLIEEIKEFLKSKYQNFEQLEDSSWLMDLAFLADITDKLNILNLELQGKDKHVAQMIGSVKSFKAKLNLWMSHMKMKSLIHFPSMKK
;
A
#
# COMPACT_ATOMS: atom_id res chain seq x y z
N MET A 1 -26.42 11.01 26.44
CA MET A 1 -25.02 11.06 25.96
C MET A 1 -24.93 10.02 24.86
N GLU A 2 -25.49 10.36 23.71
CA GLU A 2 -25.52 9.53 22.50
C GLU A 2 -25.17 10.52 21.37
N ASP A 3 -24.45 10.07 20.33
CA ASP A 3 -24.01 10.80 19.11
C ASP A 3 -22.49 10.96 18.90
N VAL A 4 -21.62 10.39 19.75
CA VAL A 4 -20.16 10.41 19.48
C VAL A 4 -19.65 9.12 18.83
N ASP A 5 -20.33 7.99 19.04
CA ASP A 5 -19.86 6.67 18.58
C ASP A 5 -20.14 6.42 17.08
N ASP A 6 -21.28 6.90 16.58
CA ASP A 6 -21.75 6.59 15.23
C ASP A 6 -20.87 7.26 14.14
N LYS A 7 -20.53 8.54 14.35
CA LYS A 7 -19.64 9.29 13.44
C LYS A 7 -18.22 8.75 13.42
N GLN A 8 -17.73 8.23 14.54
CA GLN A 8 -16.38 7.69 14.62
C GLN A 8 -16.29 6.34 13.91
N SER A 9 -17.34 5.51 14.04
CA SER A 9 -17.45 4.25 13.29
C SER A 9 -17.49 4.50 11.77
N ASP A 10 -18.34 5.43 11.30
CA ASP A 10 -18.44 5.80 9.89
C ASP A 10 -17.14 6.39 9.34
N LEU A 11 -16.45 7.23 10.11
CA LEU A 11 -15.17 7.81 9.71
C LEU A 11 -14.07 6.73 9.57
N ILE A 12 -14.09 5.72 10.44
CA ILE A 12 -13.19 4.56 10.35
C ILE A 12 -13.51 3.77 9.06
N PHE A 13 -14.78 3.40 8.82
CA PHE A 13 -15.18 2.70 7.59
C PHE A 13 -14.84 3.46 6.31
N HIS A 14 -15.04 4.79 6.27
CA HIS A 14 -14.73 5.61 5.11
C HIS A 14 -13.23 5.74 4.85
N THR A 15 -12.42 5.90 5.91
CA THR A 15 -10.96 5.87 5.80
C THR A 15 -10.51 4.50 5.29
N GLU A 16 -11.23 3.47 5.73
CA GLU A 16 -10.96 2.08 5.46
C GLU A 16 -11.27 1.62 4.01
N VAL A 17 -12.17 2.29 3.31
CA VAL A 17 -12.39 2.04 1.87
C VAL A 17 -11.38 2.83 1.02
N ARG A 18 -10.87 3.95 1.56
CA ARG A 18 -10.06 4.93 0.81
C ARG A 18 -8.61 4.51 0.62
N TRP A 19 -7.95 3.94 1.63
CA TRP A 19 -6.61 3.36 1.48
C TRP A 19 -6.57 2.11 0.59
N LEU A 20 -7.59 1.24 0.65
CA LEU A 20 -7.72 0.08 -0.24
C LEU A 20 -7.76 0.52 -1.72
N SER A 21 -8.54 1.56 -2.03
CA SER A 21 -8.59 2.10 -3.39
C SER A 21 -7.28 2.80 -3.78
N LYS A 22 -6.66 3.56 -2.87
CA LYS A 22 -5.34 4.18 -3.12
C LYS A 22 -4.24 3.18 -3.45
N GLY A 23 -4.14 2.07 -2.72
CA GLY A 23 -3.17 1.01 -3.02
C GLY A 23 -3.36 0.42 -4.42
N LYS A 24 -4.61 0.16 -4.82
CA LYS A 24 -4.95 -0.31 -6.17
C LYS A 24 -4.60 0.72 -7.24
N VAL A 25 -4.80 2.02 -6.97
CA VAL A 25 -4.39 3.09 -7.89
C VAL A 25 -2.87 3.10 -8.06
N LEU A 26 -2.09 2.98 -6.99
CA LEU A 26 -0.62 2.94 -7.07
C LEU A 26 -0.13 1.75 -7.91
N ALA A 27 -0.64 0.55 -7.64
CA ALA A 27 -0.29 -0.64 -8.40
C ALA A 27 -0.67 -0.51 -9.89
N ARG A 28 -1.85 0.05 -10.18
CA ARG A 28 -2.29 0.27 -11.56
C ARG A 28 -1.44 1.32 -12.27
N PHE A 29 -1.11 2.42 -11.59
CA PHE A 29 -0.26 3.48 -12.12
C PHE A 29 1.13 2.94 -12.48
N LEU A 30 1.76 2.18 -11.58
CA LEU A 30 3.04 1.50 -11.87
C LEU A 30 2.94 0.51 -13.04
N SER A 31 1.82 -0.22 -13.16
CA SER A 31 1.64 -1.17 -14.27
C SER A 31 1.53 -0.50 -15.64
N LEU A 32 1.18 0.79 -15.67
CA LEU A 32 0.96 1.57 -16.88
C LEU A 32 2.01 2.69 -17.04
N ILE A 33 3.12 2.62 -16.30
CA ILE A 33 4.03 3.75 -16.15
C ILE A 33 4.63 4.19 -17.50
N GLU A 34 4.93 3.23 -18.39
CA GLU A 34 5.48 3.52 -19.71
C GLU A 34 4.42 4.11 -20.64
N GLU A 35 3.20 3.57 -20.64
CA GLU A 35 2.08 4.12 -21.40
C GLU A 35 1.70 5.54 -20.93
N ILE A 36 1.81 5.81 -19.62
CA ILE A 36 1.61 7.14 -19.05
C ILE A 36 2.71 8.10 -19.54
N LYS A 37 3.97 7.68 -19.55
CA LYS A 37 5.07 8.50 -20.10
C LYS A 37 4.85 8.82 -21.58
N GLU A 38 4.48 7.82 -22.38
CA GLU A 38 4.18 8.00 -23.81
C GLU A 38 3.00 8.95 -24.03
N PHE A 39 1.92 8.77 -23.27
CA PHE A 39 0.75 9.65 -23.32
C PHE A 39 1.13 11.10 -22.97
N LEU A 40 1.90 11.32 -21.92
CA LEU A 40 2.32 12.67 -21.51
C LEU A 40 3.24 13.32 -22.54
N LYS A 41 4.18 12.56 -23.12
CA LYS A 41 5.03 13.00 -24.23
C LYS A 41 4.18 13.45 -25.43
N SER A 42 3.12 12.72 -25.77
CA SER A 42 2.18 13.10 -26.86
C SER A 42 1.42 14.41 -26.58
N LYS A 43 1.33 14.83 -25.32
CA LYS A 43 0.70 16.08 -24.89
C LYS A 43 1.71 17.21 -24.66
N TYR A 44 2.99 16.99 -24.99
CA TYR A 44 4.09 17.91 -24.69
C TYR A 44 4.17 18.25 -23.18
N GLN A 45 3.73 17.32 -22.33
CA GLN A 45 3.85 17.42 -20.88
C GLN A 45 5.01 16.56 -20.42
N ASN A 46 5.82 17.09 -19.50
CA ASN A 46 6.91 16.35 -18.89
C ASN A 46 6.84 16.45 -17.37
N PHE A 47 7.15 15.34 -16.71
CA PHE A 47 7.19 15.23 -15.25
C PHE A 47 8.50 14.56 -14.88
N GLU A 48 9.40 15.30 -14.26
CA GLU A 48 10.75 14.85 -13.91
C GLU A 48 10.73 13.56 -13.06
N GLN A 49 9.72 13.41 -12.22
CA GLN A 49 9.51 12.23 -11.37
C GLN A 49 9.38 10.93 -12.17
N LEU A 50 8.83 10.99 -13.38
CA LEU A 50 8.66 9.80 -14.23
C LEU A 50 9.97 9.37 -14.89
N GLU A 51 10.98 10.24 -14.92
CA GLU A 51 12.31 9.93 -15.45
C GLU A 51 13.33 9.69 -14.32
N ASP A 52 12.98 10.00 -13.07
CA ASP A 52 13.80 9.75 -11.86
C ASP A 52 13.62 8.30 -11.36
N SER A 53 14.67 7.50 -11.49
CA SER A 53 14.70 6.11 -11.05
C SER A 53 14.56 5.94 -9.53
N SER A 54 15.06 6.89 -8.74
CA SER A 54 14.91 6.85 -7.28
C SER A 54 13.45 7.09 -6.90
N TRP A 55 12.80 8.06 -7.54
CA TRP A 55 11.40 8.35 -7.30
C TRP A 55 10.49 7.18 -7.70
N LEU A 56 10.77 6.55 -8.86
CA LEU A 56 10.05 5.35 -9.30
C LEU A 56 10.25 4.17 -8.33
N MET A 57 11.44 4.02 -7.76
CA MET A 57 11.72 3.01 -6.74
C MET A 57 10.94 3.27 -5.44
N ASP A 58 10.86 4.53 -5.00
CA ASP A 58 10.04 4.90 -3.83
C ASP A 58 8.56 4.64 -4.09
N LEU A 59 8.07 4.94 -5.30
CA LEU A 59 6.70 4.63 -5.72
C LEU A 59 6.43 3.12 -5.73
N ALA A 60 7.36 2.33 -6.27
CA ALA A 60 7.29 0.88 -6.28
C ALA A 60 7.24 0.28 -4.86
N PHE A 61 8.10 0.77 -3.97
CA PHE A 61 8.07 0.41 -2.56
C PHE A 61 6.72 0.78 -1.92
N LEU A 62 6.22 1.98 -2.18
CA LEU A 62 4.96 2.48 -1.63
C LEU A 62 3.77 1.62 -2.08
N ALA A 63 3.72 1.21 -3.34
CA ALA A 63 2.69 0.31 -3.84
C ALA A 63 2.72 -1.05 -3.11
N ASP A 64 3.91 -1.65 -3.00
CA ASP A 64 4.09 -2.95 -2.37
C ASP A 64 3.79 -2.94 -0.86
N ILE A 65 4.14 -1.87 -0.13
CA ILE A 65 3.83 -1.76 1.31
C ILE A 65 2.36 -1.44 1.56
N THR A 66 1.75 -0.63 0.68
CA THR A 66 0.31 -0.33 0.77
C THR A 66 -0.52 -1.58 0.52
N ASP A 67 -0.14 -2.42 -0.44
CA ASP A 67 -0.83 -3.70 -0.67
C ASP A 67 -0.75 -4.63 0.54
N LYS A 68 0.42 -4.72 1.18
CA LYS A 68 0.60 -5.50 2.43
C LYS A 68 -0.25 -4.96 3.59
N LEU A 69 -0.35 -3.64 3.72
CA LEU A 69 -1.23 -2.99 4.70
C LEU A 69 -2.70 -3.26 4.39
N ASN A 70 -3.08 -3.26 3.11
CA ASN A 70 -4.44 -3.61 2.67
C ASN A 70 -4.80 -5.06 3.02
N ILE A 71 -3.87 -6.01 2.86
CA ILE A 71 -4.07 -7.39 3.29
C ILE A 71 -4.32 -7.45 4.81
N LEU A 72 -3.47 -6.79 5.60
CA LEU A 72 -3.69 -6.72 7.06
C LEU A 72 -5.05 -6.10 7.37
N ASN A 73 -5.43 -5.02 6.69
CA ASN A 73 -6.71 -4.38 6.91
C ASN A 73 -7.89 -5.33 6.68
N LEU A 74 -7.89 -6.02 5.53
CA LEU A 74 -8.94 -6.99 5.22
C LEU A 74 -8.97 -8.14 6.24
N GLU A 75 -7.82 -8.56 6.75
CA GLU A 75 -7.75 -9.53 7.85
C GLU A 75 -8.38 -9.00 9.14
N LEU A 76 -8.33 -7.69 9.41
CA LEU A 76 -8.90 -7.07 10.62
C LEU A 76 -10.40 -6.82 10.48
N GLN A 77 -10.89 -6.51 9.28
CA GLN A 77 -12.30 -6.20 8.99
C GLN A 77 -13.22 -7.42 8.85
N GLY A 78 -12.68 -8.65 8.85
CA GLY A 78 -13.48 -9.86 8.65
C GLY A 78 -14.59 -10.02 9.69
N LYS A 79 -15.79 -10.44 9.25
CA LYS A 79 -16.86 -10.86 10.18
C LYS A 79 -16.35 -12.00 11.06
N ASP A 80 -16.82 -12.05 12.30
CA ASP A 80 -16.51 -13.10 13.28
C ASP A 80 -15.03 -13.15 13.77
N LYS A 81 -14.31 -12.02 13.72
CA LYS A 81 -12.96 -11.90 14.27
C LYS A 81 -12.99 -11.61 15.77
N HIS A 82 -12.39 -12.49 16.57
CA HIS A 82 -12.18 -12.22 17.99
C HIS A 82 -11.00 -11.26 18.20
N VAL A 83 -11.05 -10.44 19.25
CA VAL A 83 -9.97 -9.48 19.61
C VAL A 83 -8.60 -10.16 19.70
N ALA A 84 -8.54 -11.36 20.28
CA ALA A 84 -7.30 -12.13 20.36
C ALA A 84 -6.70 -12.46 18.97
N GLN A 85 -7.53 -12.76 17.98
CA GLN A 85 -7.08 -13.02 16.61
C GLN A 85 -6.57 -11.75 15.93
N MET A 86 -7.26 -10.62 16.11
CA MET A 86 -6.82 -9.33 15.58
C MET A 86 -5.46 -8.91 16.15
N ILE A 87 -5.27 -9.07 17.46
CA ILE A 87 -3.96 -8.86 18.11
C ILE A 87 -2.90 -9.79 17.51
N GLY A 88 -3.25 -11.04 17.23
CA GLY A 88 -2.41 -12.01 16.53
C GLY A 88 -1.97 -11.53 15.14
N SER A 89 -2.92 -11.08 14.31
CA SER A 89 -2.63 -10.53 12.97
C SER A 89 -1.68 -9.33 13.04
N VAL A 90 -1.92 -8.37 13.95
CA VAL A 90 -1.03 -7.21 14.11
C VAL A 90 0.37 -7.63 14.58
N LYS A 91 0.47 -8.56 15.55
CA LYS A 91 1.76 -9.09 16.01
C LYS A 91 2.53 -9.79 14.88
N SER A 92 1.84 -10.62 14.11
CA SER A 92 2.40 -11.30 12.94
C SER A 92 2.89 -10.30 11.90
N PHE A 93 2.10 -9.27 11.61
CA PHE A 93 2.48 -8.21 10.67
C PHE A 93 3.73 -7.45 11.13
N LYS A 94 3.84 -7.11 12.42
CA LYS A 94 5.06 -6.50 12.98
C LYS A 94 6.29 -7.41 12.81
N ALA A 95 6.14 -8.72 13.04
CA ALA A 95 7.23 -9.67 12.80
C ALA A 95 7.61 -9.73 11.30
N LYS A 96 6.62 -9.72 10.40
CA LYS A 96 6.86 -9.64 8.95
C LYS A 96 7.60 -8.35 8.56
N LEU A 97 7.23 -7.19 9.12
CA LEU A 97 7.96 -5.93 8.88
C LEU A 97 9.44 -6.06 9.26
N ASN A 98 9.74 -6.64 10.43
CA ASN A 98 11.12 -6.88 10.85
C ASN A 98 11.89 -7.79 9.88
N LEU A 99 11.24 -8.87 9.43
CA LEU A 99 11.81 -9.78 8.44
C LEU A 99 12.09 -9.05 7.11
N TRP A 100 11.12 -8.29 6.60
CA TRP A 100 11.26 -7.53 5.36
C TRP A 100 12.38 -6.50 5.44
N MET A 101 12.49 -5.76 6.55
CA MET A 101 13.59 -4.84 6.80
C MET A 101 14.94 -5.55 6.82
N SER A 102 15.04 -6.73 7.45
CA SER A 102 16.27 -7.53 7.45
C SER A 102 16.67 -7.97 6.04
N HIS A 103 15.71 -8.48 5.25
CA HIS A 103 15.96 -8.86 3.86
C HIS A 103 16.35 -7.67 2.98
N MET A 104 15.73 -6.50 3.16
CA MET A 104 16.12 -5.28 2.45
C MET A 104 17.55 -4.84 2.78
N LYS A 105 17.98 -4.93 4.05
CA LYS A 105 19.37 -4.66 4.44
C LYS A 105 20.36 -5.63 3.78
N MET A 106 19.92 -6.85 3.48
CA MET A 106 20.67 -7.86 2.72
C MET A 106 20.52 -7.69 1.19
N LYS A 107 19.96 -6.57 0.71
CA LYS A 107 19.66 -6.28 -0.70
C LYS A 107 18.70 -7.30 -1.36
N SER A 108 17.91 -7.99 -0.55
CA SER A 108 16.90 -8.94 -1.02
C SER A 108 15.53 -8.26 -1.13
N LEU A 109 15.07 -8.07 -2.36
CA LEU A 109 13.75 -7.48 -2.67
C LEU A 109 12.67 -8.54 -2.89
N ILE A 110 12.83 -9.75 -2.36
CA ILE A 110 11.89 -10.87 -2.62
C ILE A 110 10.45 -10.57 -2.20
N HIS A 111 10.25 -9.69 -1.21
CA HIS A 111 8.93 -9.28 -0.72
C HIS A 111 8.39 -8.02 -1.41
N PHE A 112 9.18 -7.38 -2.28
CA PHE A 112 8.85 -6.14 -2.95
C PHE A 112 9.01 -6.31 -4.47
N PRO A 113 8.10 -7.08 -5.11
CA PRO A 113 8.21 -7.41 -6.53
C PRO A 113 8.11 -6.19 -7.45
N SER A 114 7.40 -5.12 -7.04
CA SER A 114 7.28 -3.91 -7.84
C SER A 114 8.62 -3.17 -7.96
N MET A 115 9.52 -3.34 -6.99
CA MET A 115 10.87 -2.76 -6.99
C MET A 115 11.89 -3.54 -7.82
N LYS A 116 11.49 -4.67 -8.44
CA LYS A 116 12.36 -5.46 -9.33
C LYS A 116 12.19 -5.10 -10.81
N LYS A 117 11.25 -4.19 -11.11
CA LYS A 117 10.98 -3.72 -12.46
C LYS A 117 11.95 -2.61 -12.86
#